data_AF-A0AAU5VGR7-F1
#
_entry.id   AF-A0AAU5VGR7-F1
#
_cell.length_a   1.000
_cell.length_b   1.000
_cell.length_c   1.000
_cell.angle_alpha   90.00
_cell.angle_beta   90.00
_cell.angle_gamma   90.00
#
_symmetry.space_group_name_H-M   'P 1'
#
loop_
_entity.id
_entity.type
_entity.pdbx_description
1 polymer ?
#
loop_
_entity_poly.entity_id
_entity_poly.type
_entity_poly.pdbx_seq_one_letter_code
_entity_poly.pdbx_strand_id
1 'polypeptide(L)'
;MSTGDVSGGASGAGEGGAHGRELAELRARVAELERREPRREHHRVRSTFAVVLVLLAALLTPLSAVAAWSSDLIGNTDRYVSTMKPLASDPDVQDAVAKRVTDAVMQHVDVQSLLESVAPADRPVLTKAIGPLSGPITSGLTDFVHTVALRFVSSDAFATLWTELNRRAHAAVDKALTGSGGGAVKLTDDAVVIDLAPVIDQVKQSLVDQGLALAAKIPQVHTNFTVLTSDSIGKAKKIYRLLQLVGFWLPVLTLLLAAGGVLLAVRRRRALVTAALLVAGGAAVLGIALWIFRAIYLDGLPAAVSQPAAGSVFDTLVRYLRTSVRLIITLGIIVALAAWLTGGGRAAKRVHAAWTGGIGAVRTATGAELGAVGAWVHRVKTWLNWTVVAVAAVVLLVWNYPTAVVTVWIAVLALLALAVVEFLDDDGTPHLIDVGSGPTAGPAAKAPA
;
A
#
# COMPACT_ATOMS: atom_id res chain seq x y z
N MET A 1 -34.10 67.45 -81.57
CA MET A 1 -34.30 66.09 -82.09
C MET A 1 -33.03 65.29 -81.79
N SER A 2 -33.22 64.12 -81.18
CA SER A 2 -32.25 63.06 -80.85
C SER A 2 -31.31 63.20 -79.63
N THR A 3 -31.83 62.57 -78.57
CA THR A 3 -31.23 61.86 -77.44
C THR A 3 -30.03 60.96 -77.77
N GLY A 4 -29.15 60.74 -76.78
CA GLY A 4 -28.12 59.70 -76.79
C GLY A 4 -27.38 59.60 -75.46
N ASP A 5 -27.94 58.80 -74.55
CA ASP A 5 -27.44 58.42 -73.23
C ASP A 5 -26.26 57.43 -73.35
N VAL A 6 -25.18 57.65 -72.58
CA VAL A 6 -24.18 56.61 -72.23
C VAL A 6 -23.75 56.85 -70.78
N SER A 7 -24.58 56.34 -69.85
CA SER A 7 -24.13 55.97 -68.51
C SER A 7 -23.36 54.64 -68.59
N GLY A 8 -22.17 54.57 -67.97
CA GLY A 8 -21.46 53.30 -67.79
C GLY A 8 -19.96 53.47 -67.61
N GLY A 9 -19.49 53.64 -66.36
CA GLY A 9 -18.06 53.55 -66.07
C GLY A 9 -17.55 54.28 -64.83
N ALA A 10 -18.30 54.31 -63.72
CA ALA A 10 -17.80 54.90 -62.47
C ALA A 10 -18.09 54.05 -61.22
N SER A 11 -18.30 52.73 -61.36
CA SER A 11 -18.52 51.83 -60.22
C SER A 11 -17.27 51.04 -59.78
N GLY A 12 -16.20 51.01 -60.59
CA GLY A 12 -15.02 50.16 -60.31
C GLY A 12 -13.94 50.79 -59.40
N ALA A 13 -13.93 52.11 -59.23
CA ALA A 13 -12.88 52.81 -58.48
C ALA A 13 -13.09 52.77 -56.94
N GLY A 14 -14.35 52.60 -56.50
CA GLY A 14 -14.71 52.53 -55.07
C GLY A 14 -14.42 51.18 -54.42
N GLU A 15 -14.64 50.09 -55.16
CA GLU A 15 -14.43 48.72 -54.66
C GLU A 15 -12.95 48.38 -54.49
N GLY A 16 -12.08 48.78 -55.43
CA GLY A 16 -10.64 48.56 -55.34
C GLY A 16 -9.97 49.26 -54.15
N GLY A 17 -10.43 50.48 -53.81
CA GLY A 17 -9.97 51.22 -52.63
C GLY A 17 -10.47 50.63 -51.31
N ALA A 18 -11.69 50.10 -51.28
CA ALA A 18 -12.24 49.41 -50.10
C ALA A 18 -11.50 48.08 -49.84
N HIS A 19 -11.28 47.28 -50.88
CA HIS A 19 -10.51 46.03 -50.80
C HIS A 19 -9.05 46.27 -50.39
N GLY A 20 -8.41 47.34 -50.88
CA GLY A 20 -7.06 47.71 -50.48
C GLY A 20 -6.94 48.05 -48.99
N ARG A 21 -7.93 48.74 -48.44
CA ARG A 21 -8.00 49.07 -47.00
C ARG A 21 -8.26 47.84 -46.14
N GLU A 22 -9.16 46.96 -46.57
CA GLU A 22 -9.47 45.71 -45.88
C GLU A 22 -8.28 44.76 -45.85
N LEU A 23 -7.53 44.65 -46.96
CA LEU A 23 -6.29 43.88 -47.01
C LEU A 23 -5.20 44.48 -46.11
N ALA A 24 -5.11 45.81 -46.02
CA ALA A 24 -4.17 46.46 -45.11
C ALA A 24 -4.53 46.23 -43.64
N GLU A 25 -5.83 46.28 -43.31
CA GLU A 25 -6.33 45.98 -41.98
C GLU A 25 -6.16 44.50 -41.61
N LEU A 26 -6.44 43.59 -42.53
CA LEU A 26 -6.21 42.16 -42.36
C LEU A 26 -4.72 41.85 -42.20
N ARG A 27 -3.84 42.47 -43.00
CA ARG A 27 -2.38 42.32 -42.83
C ARG A 27 -1.88 42.91 -41.52
N ALA A 28 -2.44 44.03 -41.07
CA ALA A 28 -2.12 44.60 -39.75
C ALA A 28 -2.60 43.70 -38.60
N ARG A 29 -3.81 43.12 -38.72
CA ARG A 29 -4.35 42.16 -37.76
C ARG A 29 -3.56 40.84 -37.76
N VAL A 30 -3.14 40.35 -38.92
CA VAL A 30 -2.28 39.17 -39.03
C VAL A 30 -0.90 39.46 -38.45
N ALA A 31 -0.28 40.60 -38.75
CA ALA A 31 1.00 41.00 -38.16
C ALA A 31 0.92 41.22 -36.64
N GLU A 32 -0.22 41.67 -36.11
CA GLU A 32 -0.49 41.74 -34.67
C GLU A 32 -0.71 40.36 -34.04
N LEU A 33 -1.38 39.43 -34.74
CA LEU A 33 -1.56 38.05 -34.30
C LEU A 33 -0.24 37.25 -34.35
N GLU A 34 0.60 37.48 -35.35
CA GLU A 34 1.95 36.92 -35.47
C GLU A 34 2.89 37.49 -34.40
N ARG A 35 2.81 38.79 -34.08
CA ARG A 35 3.51 39.38 -32.92
C ARG A 35 2.99 38.87 -31.57
N ARG A 36 1.76 38.37 -31.50
CA ARG A 36 1.18 37.69 -30.32
C ARG A 36 1.53 36.20 -30.22
N GLU A 37 2.34 35.65 -31.13
CA GLU A 37 2.93 34.31 -30.98
C GLU A 37 4.25 34.26 -30.17
N PRO A 38 4.26 34.67 -28.89
CA PRO A 38 5.18 34.04 -27.94
C PRO A 38 4.42 33.61 -26.68
N ARG A 39 3.96 32.35 -26.64
CA ARG A 39 3.45 31.69 -25.41
C ARG A 39 3.28 30.17 -25.48
N ARG A 40 3.36 29.55 -26.67
CA ARG A 40 3.16 28.09 -26.83
C ARG A 40 4.33 27.25 -26.30
N GLU A 41 5.58 27.72 -26.41
CA GLU A 41 6.76 26.96 -25.95
C GLU A 41 6.85 26.84 -24.42
N HIS A 42 6.67 27.94 -23.68
CA HIS A 42 6.69 27.93 -22.21
C HIS A 42 5.63 27.01 -21.60
N HIS A 43 4.47 26.86 -22.26
CA HIS A 43 3.42 25.94 -21.82
C HIS A 43 3.80 24.47 -22.03
N ARG A 44 4.56 24.14 -23.08
CA ARG A 44 5.03 22.78 -23.35
C ARG A 44 6.11 22.37 -22.34
N VAL A 45 7.11 23.22 -22.10
CA VAL A 45 8.19 22.93 -21.14
C VAL A 45 7.65 22.72 -19.72
N ARG A 46 6.72 23.59 -19.26
CA ARG A 46 6.05 23.44 -17.95
C ARG A 46 5.22 22.17 -17.86
N SER A 47 4.54 21.78 -18.94
CA SER A 47 3.76 20.56 -18.99
C SER A 47 4.63 19.31 -18.96
N THR A 48 5.74 19.28 -19.70
CA THR A 48 6.67 18.15 -19.70
C THR A 48 7.32 17.99 -18.33
N PHE A 49 7.78 19.10 -17.73
CA PHE A 49 8.38 19.08 -16.40
C PHE A 49 7.39 18.60 -15.33
N ALA A 50 6.11 19.02 -15.40
CA ALA A 50 5.06 18.52 -14.52
C ALA A 50 4.84 17.01 -14.65
N VAL A 51 4.85 16.46 -15.87
CA VAL A 51 4.73 15.01 -16.11
C VAL A 51 5.92 14.25 -15.52
N VAL A 52 7.14 14.74 -15.76
CA VAL A 52 8.36 14.12 -15.21
C VAL A 52 8.33 14.10 -13.69
N LEU A 53 7.97 15.20 -13.03
CA LEU A 53 7.85 15.27 -11.57
C LEU A 53 6.85 14.25 -11.02
N VAL A 54 5.70 14.11 -11.67
CA VAL A 54 4.67 13.16 -11.24
C VAL A 54 5.11 11.71 -11.43
N LEU A 55 5.74 11.39 -12.57
CA LEU A 55 6.30 10.05 -12.82
C LEU A 55 7.39 9.71 -11.82
N LEU A 56 8.25 10.68 -11.49
CA LEU A 56 9.32 10.50 -10.53
C LEU A 56 8.77 10.32 -9.11
N ALA A 57 7.72 11.06 -8.73
CA ALA A 57 7.01 10.83 -7.47
C ALA A 57 6.37 9.43 -7.40
N ALA A 58 5.75 8.98 -8.49
CA ALA A 58 5.15 7.64 -8.56
C ALA A 58 6.21 6.53 -8.42
N LEU A 59 7.37 6.70 -9.08
CA LEU A 59 8.49 5.77 -8.98
C LEU A 59 9.15 5.79 -7.58
N LEU A 60 9.25 6.97 -6.95
CA LEU A 60 9.80 7.11 -5.61
C LEU A 60 8.85 6.63 -4.52
N THR A 61 7.54 6.59 -4.76
CA THR A 61 6.54 6.14 -3.79
C THR A 61 6.86 4.78 -3.15
N PRO A 62 7.10 3.69 -3.92
CA PRO A 62 7.45 2.40 -3.31
C PRO A 62 8.78 2.47 -2.54
N LEU A 63 9.80 3.14 -3.07
CA LEU A 63 11.10 3.29 -2.41
C LEU A 63 11.00 4.08 -1.10
N SER A 64 10.19 5.14 -1.10
CA SER A 64 9.86 5.98 0.04
C SER A 64 9.16 5.18 1.13
N ALA A 65 8.16 4.37 0.78
CA ALA A 65 7.44 3.55 1.74
C ALA A 65 8.38 2.53 2.42
N VAL A 66 9.23 1.86 1.64
CA VAL A 66 10.23 0.92 2.18
C VAL A 66 11.26 1.65 3.03
N ALA A 67 11.80 2.78 2.58
CA ALA A 67 12.77 3.57 3.32
C ALA A 67 12.22 4.06 4.66
N ALA A 68 11.00 4.60 4.66
CA ALA A 68 10.33 5.04 5.88
C ALA A 68 10.11 3.88 6.84
N TRP A 69 9.55 2.76 6.35
CA TRP A 69 9.33 1.56 7.16
C TRP A 69 10.62 0.99 7.72
N SER A 70 11.67 0.83 6.91
CA SER A 70 12.94 0.28 7.36
C SER A 70 13.63 1.19 8.37
N SER A 71 13.68 2.51 8.12
CA SER A 71 14.32 3.47 9.04
C SER A 71 13.67 3.44 10.41
N ASP A 72 12.36 3.25 10.43
CA ASP A 72 11.55 3.34 11.61
C ASP A 72 11.44 2.00 12.34
N LEU A 73 11.42 0.87 11.63
CA LEU A 73 11.51 -0.46 12.24
C LEU A 73 12.91 -0.75 12.78
N ILE A 74 13.98 -0.37 12.06
CA ILE A 74 15.37 -0.65 12.43
C ILE A 74 15.92 0.42 13.39
N GLY A 75 15.50 1.67 13.22
CA GLY A 75 16.00 2.79 14.03
C GLY A 75 15.24 3.02 15.33
N ASN A 76 14.11 2.34 15.57
CA ASN A 76 13.30 2.53 16.76
C ASN A 76 13.04 1.20 17.48
N THR A 77 13.73 1.02 18.62
CA THR A 77 13.60 -0.18 19.45
C THR A 77 12.18 -0.42 19.93
N ASP A 78 11.43 0.62 20.32
CA ASP A 78 10.05 0.43 20.79
C ASP A 78 9.13 -0.02 19.65
N ARG A 79 9.31 0.54 18.45
CA ARG A 79 8.52 0.12 17.30
C ARG A 79 8.86 -1.30 16.87
N TYR A 80 10.14 -1.67 16.85
CA TYR A 80 10.57 -3.05 16.63
C TYR A 80 9.93 -4.03 17.62
N VAL A 81 10.06 -3.75 18.93
CA VAL A 81 9.51 -4.60 19.99
C VAL A 81 7.99 -4.69 19.88
N SER A 82 7.30 -3.58 19.61
CA SER A 82 5.83 -3.58 19.41
C SER A 82 5.41 -4.43 18.21
N THR A 83 6.26 -4.51 17.17
CA THR A 83 6.03 -5.32 15.98
C THR A 83 6.20 -6.80 16.30
N MET A 84 7.26 -7.15 17.03
CA MET A 84 7.59 -8.55 17.36
C MET A 84 6.75 -9.13 18.50
N LYS A 85 6.20 -8.29 19.39
CA LYS A 85 5.45 -8.71 20.58
C LYS A 85 4.33 -9.75 20.30
N PRO A 86 3.48 -9.60 19.26
CA PRO A 86 2.40 -10.55 19.01
C PRO A 86 2.87 -11.96 18.64
N LEU A 87 4.10 -12.13 18.15
CA LEU A 87 4.64 -13.44 17.78
C LEU A 87 4.80 -14.37 19.00
N ALA A 88 4.90 -13.82 20.20
CA ALA A 88 4.94 -14.63 21.42
C ALA A 88 3.66 -15.43 21.65
N SER A 89 2.54 -14.98 21.08
CA SER A 89 1.22 -15.61 21.21
C SER A 89 0.77 -16.30 19.92
N ASP A 90 1.64 -16.37 18.91
CA ASP A 90 1.33 -16.98 17.62
C ASP A 90 1.53 -18.50 17.70
N PRO A 91 0.51 -19.33 17.43
CA PRO A 91 0.59 -20.78 17.64
C PRO A 91 1.64 -21.45 16.76
N ASP A 92 1.87 -20.96 15.54
CA ASP A 92 2.87 -21.53 14.64
C ASP A 92 4.28 -21.23 15.15
N VAL A 93 4.52 -20.01 15.66
CA VAL A 93 5.78 -19.63 16.29
C VAL A 93 6.01 -20.41 17.59
N GLN A 94 4.98 -20.54 18.43
CA GLN A 94 5.06 -21.28 19.69
C GLN A 94 5.41 -22.75 19.46
N ASP A 95 4.75 -23.41 18.50
CA ASP A 95 5.04 -24.80 18.14
C ASP A 95 6.46 -24.95 17.57
N ALA A 96 6.88 -24.03 16.68
CA ALA A 96 8.23 -24.07 16.12
C ALA A 96 9.33 -23.91 17.19
N VAL A 97 9.11 -23.01 18.17
CA VAL A 97 10.03 -22.84 19.31
C VAL A 97 10.02 -24.09 20.18
N ALA A 98 8.85 -24.62 20.52
CA ALA A 98 8.71 -25.83 21.32
C ALA A 98 9.43 -27.02 20.66
N LYS A 99 9.19 -27.25 19.37
CA LYS A 99 9.88 -28.27 18.56
C LYS A 99 11.38 -28.09 18.60
N ARG A 100 11.88 -26.87 18.42
CA ARG A 100 13.33 -26.60 18.40
C ARG A 100 13.99 -26.84 19.76
N VAL A 101 13.29 -26.52 20.86
CA VAL A 101 13.71 -26.82 22.23
C VAL A 101 13.71 -28.33 22.46
N THR A 102 12.65 -29.03 22.06
CA THR A 102 12.57 -30.50 22.14
C THR A 102 13.72 -31.15 21.39
N ASP A 103 13.97 -30.78 20.14
CA ASP A 103 15.05 -31.34 19.33
C ASP A 103 16.42 -31.10 20.00
N ALA A 104 16.65 -29.92 20.59
CA ALA A 104 17.89 -29.61 21.30
C ALA A 104 18.04 -30.44 22.59
N VAL A 105 16.96 -30.65 23.34
CA VAL A 105 16.98 -31.51 24.54
C VAL A 105 17.23 -32.97 24.14
N MET A 106 16.52 -33.47 23.13
CA MET A 106 16.64 -34.85 22.67
C MET A 106 18.01 -35.16 22.07
N GLN A 107 18.73 -34.18 21.50
CA GLN A 107 20.13 -34.33 21.08
C GLN A 107 21.08 -34.68 22.23
N HIS A 108 20.73 -34.34 23.47
CA HIS A 108 21.52 -34.63 24.67
C HIS A 108 20.97 -35.81 25.49
N VAL A 109 19.78 -36.31 25.16
CA VAL A 109 19.19 -37.47 25.83
C VAL A 109 19.42 -38.69 24.95
N ASP A 110 20.52 -39.38 25.23
CA ASP A 110 20.81 -40.65 24.59
C ASP A 110 20.36 -41.81 25.51
N VAL A 111 19.40 -42.61 25.05
CA VAL A 111 18.92 -43.79 25.80
C VAL A 111 20.06 -44.78 26.03
N GLN A 112 21.08 -44.76 25.17
CA GLN A 112 22.28 -45.57 25.27
C GLN A 112 23.16 -45.13 26.45
N SER A 113 23.22 -43.83 26.76
CA SER A 113 23.93 -43.33 27.95
C SER A 113 23.31 -43.83 29.26
N LEU A 114 21.98 -44.07 29.28
CA LEU A 114 21.31 -44.67 30.43
C LEU A 114 21.63 -46.18 30.54
N LEU A 115 21.82 -46.89 29.42
CA LEU A 115 22.25 -48.30 29.42
C LEU A 115 23.71 -48.48 29.88
N GLU A 116 24.56 -47.47 29.66
CA GLU A 116 25.94 -47.47 30.17
C GLU A 116 26.02 -47.41 31.70
N SER A 117 24.99 -46.89 32.36
CA SER A 117 24.89 -46.87 33.83
C SER A 117 24.57 -48.24 34.46
N VAL A 118 24.23 -49.25 33.64
CA VAL A 118 23.93 -50.62 34.09
C VAL A 118 25.18 -51.51 34.03
N ALA A 119 25.29 -52.45 34.98
CA ALA A 119 26.41 -53.40 35.08
C ALA A 119 26.63 -54.17 33.76
N PRO A 120 27.89 -54.39 33.31
CA PRO A 120 28.19 -55.01 32.02
C PRO A 120 27.54 -56.38 31.78
N ALA A 121 27.31 -57.14 32.84
CA ALA A 121 26.69 -58.46 32.79
C ALA A 121 25.20 -58.43 32.40
N ASP A 122 24.48 -57.36 32.75
CA ASP A 122 23.03 -57.26 32.57
C ASP A 122 22.64 -56.49 31.29
N ARG A 123 23.58 -55.72 30.71
CA ARG A 123 23.39 -54.96 29.46
C ARG A 123 22.82 -55.77 28.29
N PRO A 124 23.23 -57.04 28.02
CA PRO A 124 22.72 -57.80 26.87
C PRO A 124 21.24 -58.19 26.98
N VAL A 125 20.78 -58.45 28.22
CA VAL A 125 19.39 -58.83 28.50
C VAL A 125 18.49 -57.59 28.41
N LEU A 126 18.92 -56.48 29.00
CA LEU A 126 18.23 -55.21 28.93
C LEU A 126 18.17 -54.63 27.51
N THR A 127 19.24 -54.71 26.72
CA THR A 127 19.20 -54.24 25.32
C THR A 127 18.26 -55.07 24.45
N LYS A 128 18.15 -56.38 24.66
CA LYS A 128 17.15 -57.21 23.96
C LYS A 128 15.71 -56.89 24.39
N ALA A 129 15.49 -56.59 25.66
CA ALA A 129 14.17 -56.25 26.20
C ALA A 129 13.73 -54.83 25.82
N ILE A 130 14.65 -53.86 25.83
CA ILE A 130 14.39 -52.43 25.59
C ILE A 130 14.51 -52.08 24.11
N GLY A 131 15.31 -52.80 23.33
CA GLY A 131 15.51 -52.54 21.90
C GLY A 131 14.19 -52.34 21.12
N PRO A 132 13.21 -53.25 21.24
CA PRO A 132 11.90 -53.09 20.60
C PRO A 132 11.06 -51.91 21.13
N LEU A 133 11.29 -51.50 22.38
CA LEU A 133 10.57 -50.42 23.06
C LEU A 133 11.28 -49.06 22.91
N SER A 134 12.52 -49.04 22.41
CA SER A 134 13.33 -47.82 22.28
C SER A 134 12.65 -46.75 21.43
N GLY A 135 12.03 -47.13 20.32
CA GLY A 135 11.23 -46.23 19.48
C GLY A 135 10.06 -45.63 20.24
N PRO A 136 9.11 -46.44 20.76
CA PRO A 136 7.98 -45.95 21.56
C PRO A 136 8.38 -45.11 22.77
N ILE A 137 9.44 -45.48 23.50
CA ILE A 137 9.95 -44.72 24.65
C ILE A 137 10.51 -43.37 24.19
N THR A 138 11.30 -43.34 23.11
CA THR A 138 11.86 -42.10 22.57
C THR A 138 10.77 -41.18 22.06
N SER A 139 9.76 -41.70 21.36
CA SER A 139 8.59 -40.92 20.93
C SER A 139 7.81 -40.37 22.12
N GLY A 140 7.48 -41.21 23.11
CA GLY A 140 6.75 -40.76 24.29
C GLY A 140 7.52 -39.72 25.11
N LEU A 141 8.84 -39.84 25.20
CA LEU A 141 9.69 -38.83 25.82
C LEU A 141 9.75 -37.54 24.99
N THR A 142 9.87 -37.64 23.68
CA THR A 142 9.84 -36.49 22.75
C THR A 142 8.52 -35.73 22.88
N ASP A 143 7.39 -36.43 22.90
CA ASP A 143 6.05 -35.84 23.04
C ASP A 143 5.85 -35.20 24.41
N PHE A 144 6.35 -35.84 25.47
CA PHE A 144 6.33 -35.27 26.81
C PHE A 144 7.14 -33.96 26.88
N VAL A 145 8.38 -33.97 26.38
CA VAL A 145 9.24 -32.79 26.34
C VAL A 145 8.62 -31.68 25.50
N HIS A 146 8.07 -32.00 24.32
CA HIS A 146 7.35 -31.05 23.48
C HIS A 146 6.13 -30.47 24.20
N THR A 147 5.32 -31.28 24.87
CA THR A 147 4.15 -30.81 25.64
C THR A 147 4.53 -29.83 26.75
N VAL A 148 5.61 -30.15 27.49
CA VAL A 148 6.11 -29.25 28.55
C VAL A 148 6.69 -27.98 27.96
N ALA A 149 7.46 -28.06 26.87
CA ALA A 149 8.01 -26.90 26.17
C ALA A 149 6.89 -26.01 25.61
N LEU A 150 5.86 -26.58 24.99
CA LEU A 150 4.72 -25.86 24.46
C LEU A 150 3.92 -25.16 25.56
N ARG A 151 3.71 -25.82 26.71
CA ARG A 151 3.06 -25.21 27.88
C ARG A 151 3.85 -24.01 28.40
N PHE A 152 5.18 -24.11 28.45
CA PHE A 152 6.03 -22.99 28.84
C PHE A 152 5.94 -21.84 27.83
N VAL A 153 6.10 -22.14 26.54
CA VAL A 153 6.12 -21.16 25.44
C VAL A 153 4.75 -20.48 25.25
N SER A 154 3.66 -21.15 25.63
CA SER A 154 2.32 -20.55 25.63
C SER A 154 1.99 -19.71 26.88
N SER A 155 2.91 -19.61 27.85
CA SER A 155 2.70 -18.87 29.10
C SER A 155 2.91 -17.35 28.97
N ASP A 156 2.29 -16.58 29.87
CA ASP A 156 2.51 -15.12 29.99
C ASP A 156 3.96 -14.78 30.38
N ALA A 157 4.64 -15.69 31.10
CA ALA A 157 6.04 -15.57 31.44
C ALA A 157 6.92 -15.59 30.17
N PHE A 158 6.61 -16.48 29.21
CA PHE A 158 7.28 -16.49 27.92
C PHE A 158 7.01 -15.21 27.12
N ALA A 159 5.78 -14.69 27.11
CA ALA A 159 5.46 -13.43 26.42
C ALA A 159 6.25 -12.22 26.97
N THR A 160 6.41 -12.16 28.29
CA THR A 160 7.22 -11.14 28.97
C THR A 160 8.70 -11.29 28.61
N LEU A 161 9.21 -12.52 28.71
CA LEU A 161 10.59 -12.85 28.35
C LEU A 161 10.87 -12.50 26.89
N TRP A 162 10.03 -12.95 25.95
CA TRP A 162 10.12 -12.64 24.53
C TRP A 162 10.27 -11.14 24.27
N THR A 163 9.43 -10.32 24.91
CA THR A 163 9.45 -8.87 24.75
C THR A 163 10.78 -8.27 25.24
N GLU A 164 11.26 -8.69 26.40
CA GLU A 164 12.53 -8.22 26.97
C GLU A 164 13.73 -8.68 26.14
N LEU A 165 13.72 -9.93 25.64
CA LEU A 165 14.77 -10.47 24.78
C LEU A 165 14.87 -9.70 23.47
N ASN A 166 13.73 -9.44 22.81
CA ASN A 166 13.70 -8.64 21.59
C ASN A 166 14.22 -7.21 21.84
N ARG A 167 13.86 -6.61 22.98
CA ARG A 167 14.32 -5.26 23.37
C ARG A 167 15.83 -5.22 23.57
N ARG A 168 16.39 -6.16 24.35
CA ARG A 168 17.83 -6.24 24.61
C ARG A 168 18.62 -6.51 23.34
N ALA A 169 18.18 -7.47 22.53
CA ALA A 169 18.81 -7.81 21.26
C ALA A 169 18.84 -6.61 20.31
N HIS A 170 17.70 -5.94 20.13
CA HIS A 170 17.61 -4.77 19.26
C HIS A 170 18.46 -3.60 19.79
N ALA A 171 18.44 -3.32 21.10
CA ALA A 171 19.26 -2.27 21.70
C ALA A 171 20.77 -2.51 21.54
N ALA A 172 21.21 -3.77 21.58
CA ALA A 172 22.60 -4.13 21.33
C ALA A 172 22.99 -3.86 19.87
N VAL A 173 22.12 -4.20 18.91
CA VAL A 173 22.32 -3.91 17.48
C VAL A 173 22.32 -2.40 17.22
N ASP A 174 21.38 -1.65 17.81
CA ASP A 174 21.32 -0.20 17.64
C ASP A 174 22.57 0.50 18.18
N LYS A 175 23.08 0.08 19.35
CA LYS A 175 24.37 0.56 19.88
C LYS A 175 25.53 0.26 18.93
N ALA A 176 25.56 -0.95 18.37
CA ALA A 176 26.57 -1.35 17.39
C ALA A 176 26.56 -0.46 16.15
N LEU A 177 25.38 -0.08 15.66
CA LEU A 177 25.19 0.70 14.44
C LEU A 177 25.36 2.21 14.64
N THR A 178 24.92 2.74 15.77
CA THR A 178 24.95 4.19 16.05
C THR A 178 26.26 4.63 16.70
N GLY A 179 26.93 3.74 17.46
CA GLY A 179 28.06 4.12 18.30
C GLY A 179 27.67 4.95 19.53
N SER A 180 26.37 5.01 19.87
CA SER A 180 25.82 5.77 20.98
C SER A 180 26.08 5.07 22.32
N GLY A 181 27.26 5.28 22.89
CA GLY A 181 27.66 4.80 24.22
C GLY A 181 28.90 5.59 24.65
N GLY A 182 28.70 6.64 25.45
CA GLY A 182 29.74 7.64 25.72
C GLY A 182 31.07 7.09 26.26
N GLY A 183 32.16 7.66 25.74
CA GLY A 183 33.27 8.20 26.53
C GLY A 183 34.37 7.27 27.08
N ALA A 184 34.15 5.98 27.32
CA ALA A 184 35.17 5.16 28.00
C ALA A 184 35.23 3.69 27.56
N VAL A 185 34.84 3.38 26.32
CA VAL A 185 35.13 2.07 25.73
C VAL A 185 35.92 2.31 24.45
N LYS A 186 37.25 2.24 24.58
CA LYS A 186 38.10 1.93 23.42
C LYS A 186 37.49 0.68 22.79
N LEU A 187 37.07 0.80 21.53
CA LEU A 187 36.86 -0.36 20.67
C LEU A 187 38.16 -1.16 20.72
N THR A 188 38.18 -2.20 21.54
CA THR A 188 39.20 -3.22 21.46
C THR A 188 38.58 -4.21 20.49
N ASP A 189 38.95 -4.05 19.22
CA ASP A 189 38.75 -4.99 18.12
C ASP A 189 37.31 -5.18 17.58
N ASP A 190 36.71 -4.10 17.03
CA ASP A 190 35.69 -4.12 15.94
C ASP A 190 34.59 -5.21 15.95
N ALA A 191 34.24 -5.77 17.11
CA ALA A 191 33.27 -6.83 17.28
C ALA A 191 32.29 -6.42 18.38
N VAL A 192 31.00 -6.36 18.04
CA VAL A 192 29.94 -6.26 19.05
C VAL A 192 29.62 -7.67 19.50
N VAL A 193 30.20 -8.07 20.63
CA VAL A 193 29.87 -9.32 21.31
C VAL A 193 28.62 -9.08 22.14
N ILE A 194 27.51 -9.73 21.75
CA ILE A 194 26.30 -9.76 22.56
C ILE A 194 26.44 -10.96 23.51
N ASP A 195 26.64 -10.69 24.80
CA ASP A 195 26.59 -11.75 25.80
C ASP A 195 25.12 -12.17 26.02
N LEU A 196 24.80 -13.35 25.50
CA LEU A 196 23.48 -13.98 25.65
C LEU A 196 23.37 -14.81 26.93
N ALA A 197 24.43 -14.94 27.74
CA ALA A 197 24.38 -15.71 28.98
C ALA A 197 23.29 -15.23 29.95
N PRO A 198 23.09 -13.91 30.19
CA PRO A 198 22.02 -13.44 31.08
C PRO A 198 20.62 -13.79 30.58
N VAL A 199 20.45 -13.86 29.26
CA VAL A 199 19.21 -14.22 28.59
C VAL A 199 18.94 -15.72 28.75
N ILE A 200 19.95 -16.54 28.51
CA ILE A 200 19.89 -17.99 28.64
C ILE A 200 19.59 -18.39 30.09
N ASP A 201 20.20 -17.72 31.07
CA ASP A 201 19.95 -17.97 32.50
C ASP A 201 18.52 -17.62 32.91
N GLN A 202 17.97 -16.53 32.39
CA GLN A 202 16.59 -16.13 32.67
C GLN A 202 15.58 -17.11 32.04
N VAL A 203 15.89 -17.66 30.86
CA VAL A 203 15.10 -18.74 30.23
C VAL A 203 15.17 -20.01 31.08
N LYS A 204 16.38 -20.42 31.53
CA LYS A 204 16.57 -21.61 32.36
C LYS A 204 15.82 -21.53 33.67
N GLN A 205 15.94 -20.42 34.40
CA GLN A 205 15.22 -20.23 35.67
C GLN A 205 13.71 -20.34 35.47
N SER A 206 13.17 -19.67 34.45
CA SER A 206 11.74 -19.72 34.14
C SER A 206 11.27 -21.14 33.78
N LEU A 207 12.08 -21.92 33.06
CA LEU A 207 11.80 -23.33 32.75
C LEU A 207 11.84 -24.21 34.00
N VAL A 208 12.79 -23.98 34.92
CA VAL A 208 12.90 -24.71 36.19
C VAL A 208 11.72 -24.39 37.10
N ASP A 209 11.35 -23.12 37.24
CA ASP A 209 10.22 -22.66 38.07
C ASP A 209 8.88 -23.24 37.58
N GLN A 210 8.77 -23.55 36.28
CA GLN A 210 7.59 -24.18 35.67
C GLN A 210 7.66 -25.72 35.62
N GLY A 211 8.64 -26.33 36.29
CA GLY A 211 8.70 -27.79 36.51
C GLY A 211 9.61 -28.55 35.54
N LEU A 212 10.31 -27.89 34.62
CA LEU A 212 11.30 -28.54 33.75
C LEU A 212 12.68 -28.56 34.42
N ALA A 213 12.82 -29.38 35.48
CA ALA A 213 14.07 -29.51 36.24
C ALA A 213 15.29 -29.92 35.39
N LEU A 214 15.05 -30.56 34.24
CA LEU A 214 16.09 -30.89 33.23
C LEU A 214 16.77 -29.64 32.66
N ALA A 215 16.10 -28.48 32.63
CA ALA A 215 16.67 -27.23 32.17
C ALA A 215 17.87 -26.76 33.02
N ALA A 216 17.93 -27.16 34.30
CA ALA A 216 19.06 -26.89 35.18
C ALA A 216 20.35 -27.61 34.75
N LYS A 217 20.24 -28.70 33.97
CA LYS A 217 21.40 -29.45 33.45
C LYS A 217 21.96 -28.91 32.15
N ILE A 218 21.28 -27.95 31.52
CA ILE A 218 21.78 -27.30 30.30
C ILE A 218 23.03 -26.49 30.70
N PRO A 219 24.22 -26.77 30.14
CA PRO A 219 25.44 -26.04 30.47
C PRO A 219 25.26 -24.52 30.23
N GLN A 220 25.92 -23.68 31.03
CA GLN A 220 26.00 -22.25 30.66
C GLN A 220 26.84 -22.13 29.40
N VAL A 221 26.18 -21.74 28.31
CA VAL A 221 26.87 -21.48 27.05
C VAL A 221 27.18 -19.99 27.02
N HIS A 222 28.43 -19.64 27.28
CA HIS A 222 28.97 -18.32 26.95
C HIS A 222 29.13 -18.25 25.43
N THR A 223 28.01 -18.19 24.71
CA THR A 223 28.04 -18.07 23.25
C THR A 223 28.34 -16.62 22.92
N ASN A 224 29.63 -16.30 22.75
CA ASN A 224 30.05 -15.06 22.12
C ASN A 224 29.66 -15.13 20.65
N PHE A 225 28.41 -14.76 20.34
CA PHE A 225 27.94 -14.76 18.97
C PHE A 225 28.54 -13.53 18.29
N THR A 226 29.56 -13.72 17.46
CA THR A 226 30.09 -12.68 16.57
C THR A 226 29.06 -12.47 15.46
N VAL A 227 28.02 -11.68 15.74
CA VAL A 227 26.88 -11.46 14.82
C VAL A 227 27.31 -10.72 13.55
N LEU A 228 28.36 -9.88 13.61
CA LEU A 228 28.91 -9.19 12.44
C LEU A 228 30.45 -9.15 12.48
N THR A 229 31.07 -9.52 11.35
CA THR A 229 32.50 -9.26 11.10
C THR A 229 32.75 -7.76 10.86
N SER A 230 33.93 -7.27 11.24
CA SER A 230 34.32 -5.85 11.18
C SER A 230 34.02 -5.18 9.83
N ASP A 231 34.27 -5.88 8.73
CA ASP A 231 34.06 -5.40 7.36
C ASP A 231 32.57 -5.19 6.99
N SER A 232 31.69 -5.97 7.63
CA SER A 232 30.23 -5.89 7.47
C SER A 232 29.62 -4.79 8.34
N ILE A 233 30.24 -4.47 9.48
CA ILE A 233 29.79 -3.40 10.39
C ILE A 233 29.96 -2.04 9.72
N GLY A 234 31.07 -1.79 9.03
CA GLY A 234 31.27 -0.54 8.29
C GLY A 234 30.20 -0.30 7.22
N LYS A 235 29.83 -1.35 6.48
CA LYS A 235 28.75 -1.31 5.48
C LYS A 235 27.38 -1.11 6.13
N ALA A 236 27.09 -1.86 7.21
CA ALA A 236 25.83 -1.74 7.93
C ALA A 236 25.65 -0.34 8.54
N LYS A 237 26.68 0.25 9.13
CA LYS A 237 26.68 1.64 9.62
C LYS A 237 26.39 2.64 8.51
N LYS A 238 27.02 2.49 7.34
CA LYS A 238 26.76 3.35 6.17
C LYS A 238 25.31 3.23 5.68
N ILE A 239 24.80 2.01 5.54
CA ILE A 239 23.41 1.74 5.14
C ILE A 239 22.45 2.33 6.17
N TYR A 240 22.69 2.13 7.48
CA TYR A 240 21.87 2.66 8.55
C TYR A 240 21.83 4.20 8.53
N ARG A 241 22.98 4.87 8.36
CA ARG A 241 23.04 6.34 8.22
C ARG A 241 22.30 6.83 6.98
N LEU A 242 22.49 6.16 5.84
CA LEU A 242 21.76 6.47 4.61
C LEU A 242 20.26 6.31 4.84
N LEU A 243 19.86 5.23 5.53
CA LEU A 243 18.49 4.90 5.83
C LEU A 243 17.83 5.91 6.77
N GLN A 244 18.53 6.38 7.81
CA GLN A 244 18.04 7.45 8.69
C GLN A 244 17.83 8.77 7.92
N LEU A 245 18.70 9.07 6.95
CA LEU A 245 18.54 10.24 6.10
C LEU A 245 17.35 10.07 5.15
N VAL A 246 17.34 9.03 4.33
CA VAL A 246 16.30 8.85 3.30
C VAL A 246 14.95 8.43 3.89
N GLY A 247 14.92 7.79 5.06
CA GLY A 247 13.69 7.32 5.71
C GLY A 247 12.71 8.44 6.02
N PHE A 248 13.20 9.61 6.45
CA PHE A 248 12.37 10.79 6.66
C PHE A 248 12.27 11.67 5.40
N TRP A 249 13.40 11.91 4.72
CA TRP A 249 13.44 12.88 3.62
C TRP A 249 12.85 12.36 2.30
N LEU A 250 12.94 11.06 2.01
CA LEU A 250 12.43 10.49 0.75
C LEU A 250 10.90 10.55 0.66
N PRO A 251 10.11 10.26 1.72
CA PRO A 251 8.68 10.53 1.72
C PRO A 251 8.32 12.00 1.54
N VAL A 252 9.02 12.89 2.24
CA VAL A 252 8.79 14.34 2.13
C VAL A 252 9.09 14.81 0.70
N LEU A 253 10.21 14.37 0.11
CA LEU A 253 10.59 14.70 -1.26
C LEU A 253 9.57 14.15 -2.26
N THR A 254 9.11 12.90 -2.08
CA THR A 254 8.09 12.28 -2.93
C THR A 254 6.80 13.12 -2.93
N LEU A 255 6.36 13.58 -1.75
CA LEU A 255 5.19 14.43 -1.61
C LEU A 255 5.41 15.81 -2.26
N LEU A 256 6.58 16.42 -2.07
CA LEU A 256 6.93 17.70 -2.68
C LEU A 256 7.00 17.61 -4.21
N LEU A 257 7.50 16.52 -4.76
CA LEU A 257 7.54 16.28 -6.20
C LEU A 257 6.13 16.08 -6.77
N ALA A 258 5.29 15.31 -6.09
CA ALA A 258 3.89 15.14 -6.47
C ALA A 258 3.14 16.49 -6.44
N ALA A 259 3.28 17.25 -5.35
CA ALA A 259 2.67 18.57 -5.21
C ALA A 259 3.21 19.56 -6.25
N GLY A 260 4.53 19.63 -6.44
CA GLY A 260 5.19 20.48 -7.43
C GLY A 260 4.73 20.17 -8.85
N GLY A 261 4.63 18.88 -9.20
CA GLY A 261 4.10 18.43 -10.49
C GLY A 261 2.66 18.89 -10.72
N VAL A 262 1.80 18.79 -9.70
CA VAL A 262 0.42 19.27 -9.77
C VAL A 262 0.34 20.79 -9.87
N LEU A 263 1.15 21.52 -9.11
CA LEU A 263 1.15 22.98 -9.08
C LEU A 263 1.70 23.61 -10.38
N LEU A 264 2.67 22.97 -11.02
CA LEU A 264 3.25 23.43 -12.29
C LEU A 264 2.38 23.09 -13.50
N ALA A 265 1.46 22.12 -13.36
CA ALA A 265 0.62 21.70 -14.46
C ALA A 265 -0.38 22.78 -14.89
N VAL A 266 -0.45 23.02 -16.20
CA VAL A 266 -1.41 23.94 -16.84
C VAL A 266 -2.86 23.53 -16.52
N ARG A 267 -3.12 22.23 -16.32
CA ARG A 267 -4.42 21.67 -15.93
C ARG A 267 -4.32 20.97 -14.57
N ARG A 268 -4.15 21.75 -13.51
CA ARG A 268 -3.93 21.29 -12.11
C ARG A 268 -4.86 20.15 -11.68
N ARG A 269 -6.14 20.19 -12.05
CA ARG A 269 -7.12 19.14 -11.69
C ARG A 269 -6.86 17.80 -12.36
N ARG A 270 -6.57 17.79 -13.67
CA ARG A 270 -6.20 16.54 -14.37
C ARG A 270 -4.86 16.02 -13.87
N ALA A 271 -3.92 16.91 -13.61
CA ALA A 271 -2.63 16.54 -13.03
C ALA A 271 -2.79 15.94 -11.63
N LEU A 272 -3.70 16.45 -10.80
CA LEU A 272 -3.97 15.89 -9.47
C LEU A 272 -4.55 14.47 -9.56
N VAL A 273 -5.51 14.22 -10.45
CA VAL A 273 -6.06 12.88 -10.70
C VAL A 273 -4.96 11.94 -11.19
N THR A 274 -4.19 12.33 -12.19
CA THR A 274 -3.10 11.50 -12.74
C THR A 274 -2.01 11.24 -11.69
N ALA A 275 -1.63 12.24 -10.89
CA ALA A 275 -0.64 12.07 -9.84
C ALA A 275 -1.12 11.13 -8.74
N ALA A 276 -2.37 11.30 -8.27
CA ALA A 276 -2.93 10.46 -7.23
C ALA A 276 -3.05 8.99 -7.69
N LEU A 277 -3.44 8.76 -8.95
CA LEU A 277 -3.50 7.41 -9.52
C LEU A 277 -2.11 6.79 -9.74
N LEU A 278 -1.12 7.57 -10.19
CA LEU A 278 0.23 7.05 -10.39
C LEU A 278 0.93 6.73 -9.06
N VAL A 279 0.73 7.56 -8.03
CA VAL A 279 1.23 7.29 -6.66
C VAL A 279 0.55 6.04 -6.09
N ALA A 280 -0.78 5.91 -6.23
CA ALA A 280 -1.49 4.69 -5.85
C ALA A 280 -0.98 3.46 -6.62
N GLY A 281 -0.70 3.60 -7.92
CA GLY A 281 -0.08 2.57 -8.75
C GLY A 281 1.31 2.16 -8.25
N GLY A 282 2.17 3.12 -7.90
CA GLY A 282 3.49 2.85 -7.31
C GLY A 282 3.39 2.07 -5.98
N ALA A 283 2.45 2.44 -5.11
CA ALA A 283 2.17 1.69 -3.89
C ALA A 283 1.62 0.28 -4.18
N ALA A 284 0.75 0.12 -5.18
CA ALA A 284 0.23 -1.18 -5.60
C ALA A 284 1.34 -2.11 -6.11
N VAL A 285 2.30 -1.60 -6.88
CA VAL A 285 3.50 -2.35 -7.31
C VAL A 285 4.28 -2.87 -6.11
N LEU A 286 4.47 -2.05 -5.07
CA LEU A 286 5.10 -2.52 -3.83
C LEU A 286 4.27 -3.61 -3.14
N GLY A 287 2.94 -3.46 -3.07
CA GLY A 287 2.05 -4.49 -2.53
C GLY A 287 2.19 -5.84 -3.24
N ILE A 288 2.25 -5.82 -4.58
CA ILE A 288 2.49 -7.01 -5.41
C ILE A 288 3.89 -7.58 -5.14
N ALA A 289 4.91 -6.73 -5.07
CA ALA A 289 6.28 -7.16 -4.78
C ALA A 289 6.39 -7.87 -3.42
N LEU A 290 5.71 -7.37 -2.39
CA LEU A 290 5.65 -8.03 -1.07
C LEU A 290 4.94 -9.38 -1.12
N TRP A 291 3.91 -9.52 -1.95
CA TRP A 291 3.20 -10.78 -2.14
C TRP A 291 4.09 -11.82 -2.85
N ILE A 292 4.77 -11.43 -3.94
CA ILE A 292 5.72 -12.30 -4.66
C ILE A 292 6.90 -12.67 -3.75
N PHE A 293 7.47 -11.69 -3.06
CA PHE A 293 8.61 -11.91 -2.17
C PHE A 293 8.26 -12.89 -1.04
N ARG A 294 7.04 -12.84 -0.50
CA ARG A 294 6.58 -13.83 0.49
C ARG A 294 6.61 -15.25 -0.06
N ALA A 295 6.15 -15.46 -1.29
CA ALA A 295 6.17 -16.79 -1.92
C ALA A 295 7.61 -17.30 -2.07
N ILE A 296 8.49 -16.48 -2.65
CA ILE A 296 9.91 -16.83 -2.83
C ILE A 296 10.60 -17.09 -1.49
N TYR A 297 10.34 -16.25 -0.48
CA TYR A 297 10.90 -16.39 0.86
C TYR A 297 10.50 -17.73 1.49
N LEU A 298 9.22 -18.10 1.40
CA LEU A 298 8.72 -19.34 2.00
C LEU A 298 9.15 -20.59 1.23
N ASP A 299 9.32 -20.51 -0.09
CA ASP A 299 9.81 -21.63 -0.91
C ASP A 299 11.32 -21.87 -0.72
N GLY A 300 12.07 -20.84 -0.32
CA GLY A 300 13.52 -20.91 -0.08
C GLY A 300 13.93 -21.40 1.31
N LEU A 301 12.97 -21.77 2.18
CA LEU A 301 13.28 -22.19 3.54
C LEU A 301 13.87 -23.61 3.58
N PRO A 302 14.90 -23.85 4.41
CA PRO A 302 15.39 -25.20 4.67
C PRO A 302 14.29 -26.08 5.27
N ALA A 303 14.29 -27.39 4.97
CA ALA A 303 13.30 -28.35 5.47
C ALA A 303 13.22 -28.43 7.02
N ALA A 304 14.26 -27.99 7.72
CA ALA A 304 14.29 -27.93 9.18
C ALA A 304 13.51 -26.73 9.77
N VAL A 305 13.12 -25.74 8.95
CA VAL A 305 12.42 -24.54 9.40
C VAL A 305 10.92 -24.67 9.19
N SER A 306 10.12 -24.37 10.21
CA SER A 306 8.66 -24.33 10.10
C SER A 306 8.23 -23.22 9.14
N GLN A 307 7.66 -23.60 7.99
CA GLN A 307 7.15 -22.68 6.98
C GLN A 307 5.98 -21.81 7.51
N PRO A 308 5.00 -22.33 8.29
CA PRO A 308 3.96 -21.52 8.92
C PRO A 308 4.53 -20.44 9.86
N ALA A 309 5.46 -20.82 10.75
CA ALA A 309 6.08 -19.89 11.69
C ALA A 309 6.86 -18.78 10.98
N ALA A 310 7.63 -19.13 9.95
CA ALA A 310 8.33 -18.18 9.10
C ALA A 310 7.35 -17.23 8.39
N GLY A 311 6.19 -17.74 7.95
CA GLY A 311 5.09 -16.94 7.41
C GLY A 311 4.57 -15.90 8.40
N SER A 312 4.29 -16.31 9.65
CA SER A 312 3.84 -15.43 10.73
C SER A 312 4.86 -14.33 11.04
N VAL A 313 6.15 -14.68 11.08
CA VAL A 313 7.24 -13.71 11.27
C VAL A 313 7.28 -12.71 10.12
N PHE A 314 7.26 -13.18 8.87
CA PHE A 314 7.26 -12.30 7.69
C PHE A 314 6.07 -11.35 7.70
N ASP A 315 4.86 -11.90 7.86
CA ASP A 315 3.61 -11.13 7.84
C ASP A 315 3.55 -10.11 8.98
N THR A 316 4.18 -10.41 10.11
CA THR A 316 4.32 -9.49 11.23
C THR A 316 5.30 -8.36 10.93
N LEU A 317 6.48 -8.65 10.37
CA LEU A 317 7.48 -7.64 10.01
C LEU A 317 6.95 -6.64 8.96
N VAL A 318 6.24 -7.14 7.94
CA VAL A 318 5.70 -6.28 6.87
C VAL A 318 4.31 -5.73 7.16
N ARG A 319 3.72 -5.99 8.34
CA ARG A 319 2.35 -5.58 8.68
C ARG A 319 2.14 -4.07 8.53
N TYR A 320 3.05 -3.29 9.09
CA TYR A 320 2.99 -1.83 9.00
C TYR A 320 3.22 -1.35 7.57
N LEU A 321 4.16 -1.95 6.83
CA LEU A 321 4.41 -1.63 5.44
C LEU A 321 3.18 -1.89 4.54
N ARG A 322 2.53 -3.05 4.71
CA ARG A 322 1.25 -3.37 4.01
C ARG A 322 0.15 -2.39 4.37
N THR A 323 0.11 -1.94 5.63
CA THR A 323 -0.86 -0.93 6.08
C THR A 323 -0.59 0.42 5.41
N SER A 324 0.67 0.87 5.35
CA SER A 324 1.05 2.08 4.61
C SER A 324 0.71 1.98 3.11
N VAL A 325 0.97 0.84 2.47
CA VAL A 325 0.60 0.60 1.06
C VAL A 325 -0.92 0.76 0.87
N ARG A 326 -1.74 0.11 1.72
CA ARG A 326 -3.21 0.26 1.67
C ARG A 326 -3.63 1.70 1.85
N LEU A 327 -3.07 2.41 2.83
CA LEU A 327 -3.37 3.82 3.09
C LEU A 327 -3.06 4.71 1.89
N ILE A 328 -1.90 4.53 1.25
CA ILE A 328 -1.50 5.33 0.07
C ILE A 328 -2.43 5.06 -1.10
N ILE A 329 -2.79 3.80 -1.36
CA ILE A 329 -3.73 3.42 -2.43
C ILE A 329 -5.10 4.05 -2.16
N THR A 330 -5.67 3.85 -0.97
CA THR A 330 -6.98 4.37 -0.60
C THR A 330 -7.01 5.89 -0.67
N LEU A 331 -6.02 6.58 -0.11
CA LEU A 331 -5.93 8.04 -0.17
C LEU A 331 -5.78 8.54 -1.61
N GLY A 332 -4.95 7.88 -2.42
CA GLY A 332 -4.78 8.22 -3.83
C GLY A 332 -6.09 8.08 -4.61
N ILE A 333 -6.86 7.02 -4.38
CA ILE A 333 -8.17 6.83 -5.00
C ILE A 333 -9.16 7.91 -4.55
N ILE A 334 -9.26 8.19 -3.24
CA ILE A 334 -10.14 9.23 -2.71
C ILE A 334 -9.81 10.59 -3.34
N VAL A 335 -8.53 10.97 -3.37
CA VAL A 335 -8.08 12.24 -3.95
C VAL A 335 -8.38 12.29 -5.44
N ALA A 336 -8.16 11.19 -6.18
CA ALA A 336 -8.48 11.11 -7.59
C ALA A 336 -9.98 11.28 -7.84
N LEU A 337 -10.84 10.60 -7.07
CA LEU A 337 -12.31 10.71 -7.18
C LEU A 337 -12.80 12.11 -6.82
N ALA A 338 -12.31 12.69 -5.71
CA ALA A 338 -12.66 14.04 -5.28
C ALA A 338 -12.29 15.09 -6.34
N ALA A 339 -11.08 15.00 -6.89
CA ALA A 339 -10.60 15.89 -7.94
C ALA A 339 -11.35 15.71 -9.27
N TRP A 340 -11.78 14.48 -9.55
CA TRP A 340 -12.57 14.14 -10.74
C TRP A 340 -14.01 14.66 -10.63
N LEU A 341 -14.71 14.37 -9.52
CA LEU A 341 -16.10 14.77 -9.27
C LEU A 341 -16.29 16.29 -9.19
N THR A 342 -15.34 16.99 -8.58
CA THR A 342 -15.39 18.47 -8.51
C THR A 342 -15.02 19.15 -9.84
N GLY A 343 -14.58 18.39 -10.87
CA GLY A 343 -14.00 18.89 -12.12
C GLY A 343 -14.96 19.02 -13.31
N GLY A 344 -15.17 20.24 -13.82
CA GLY A 344 -16.03 20.51 -15.01
C GLY A 344 -15.46 20.11 -16.39
N GLY A 345 -14.63 19.07 -16.50
CA GLY A 345 -13.98 18.68 -17.76
C GLY A 345 -14.92 18.00 -18.75
N ARG A 346 -14.80 18.25 -20.06
CA ARG A 346 -15.66 17.67 -21.12
C ARG A 346 -15.76 16.13 -21.11
N ALA A 347 -14.68 15.42 -20.74
CA ALA A 347 -14.70 13.95 -20.62
C ALA A 347 -15.45 13.49 -19.37
N ALA A 348 -15.27 14.16 -18.23
CA ALA A 348 -16.06 13.91 -17.02
C ALA A 348 -17.54 14.25 -17.25
N LYS A 349 -17.83 15.35 -17.95
CA LYS A 349 -19.20 15.70 -18.37
C LYS A 349 -19.81 14.71 -19.36
N ARG A 350 -19.03 14.10 -20.26
CA ARG A 350 -19.52 13.07 -21.20
C ARG A 350 -19.74 11.72 -20.54
N VAL A 351 -18.83 11.28 -19.68
CA VAL A 351 -19.02 10.06 -18.89
C VAL A 351 -20.20 10.26 -17.93
N HIS A 352 -20.29 11.42 -17.28
CA HIS A 352 -21.43 11.78 -16.45
C HIS A 352 -22.71 11.84 -17.29
N ALA A 353 -22.75 12.54 -18.42
CA ALA A 353 -23.93 12.61 -19.29
C ALA A 353 -24.33 11.25 -19.91
N ALA A 354 -23.37 10.37 -20.20
CA ALA A 354 -23.66 9.02 -20.69
C ALA A 354 -24.17 8.12 -19.56
N TRP A 355 -23.65 8.31 -18.34
CA TRP A 355 -24.07 7.57 -17.15
C TRP A 355 -25.44 8.03 -16.66
N THR A 356 -25.66 9.34 -16.49
CA THR A 356 -26.95 9.93 -16.14
C THR A 356 -27.98 9.75 -17.27
N GLY A 357 -27.56 9.89 -18.53
CA GLY A 357 -28.41 9.69 -19.70
C GLY A 357 -28.81 8.23 -19.90
N GLY A 358 -27.90 7.28 -19.70
CA GLY A 358 -28.19 5.85 -19.79
C GLY A 358 -29.10 5.36 -18.65
N ILE A 359 -28.82 5.77 -17.42
CA ILE A 359 -29.63 5.41 -16.25
C ILE A 359 -30.99 6.13 -16.28
N GLY A 360 -31.02 7.39 -16.74
CA GLY A 360 -32.26 8.14 -16.97
C GLY A 360 -33.13 7.51 -18.05
N ALA A 361 -32.54 7.03 -19.16
CA ALA A 361 -33.25 6.32 -20.22
C ALA A 361 -33.88 5.00 -19.72
N VAL A 362 -33.15 4.25 -18.88
CA VAL A 362 -33.68 3.04 -18.23
C VAL A 362 -34.82 3.40 -17.27
N ARG A 363 -34.70 4.48 -16.49
CA ARG A 363 -35.76 4.96 -15.59
C ARG A 363 -37.03 5.38 -16.34
N THR A 364 -36.89 6.10 -17.45
CA THR A 364 -38.04 6.47 -18.30
C THR A 364 -38.66 5.26 -18.97
N ALA A 365 -37.85 4.25 -19.32
CA ALA A 365 -38.35 3.00 -19.90
C ALA A 365 -39.06 2.09 -18.87
N THR A 366 -38.70 2.17 -17.59
CA THR A 366 -39.36 1.43 -16.50
C THR A 366 -40.58 2.14 -15.91
N GLY A 367 -40.82 3.41 -16.26
CA GLY A 367 -41.97 4.18 -15.77
C GLY A 367 -41.96 4.47 -14.27
N ALA A 368 -40.78 4.42 -13.63
CA ALA A 368 -40.66 4.59 -12.18
C ALA A 368 -40.75 6.07 -11.77
N GLU A 369 -41.92 6.50 -11.29
CA GLU A 369 -42.11 7.81 -10.65
C GLU A 369 -41.67 7.74 -9.19
N LEU A 370 -40.47 8.24 -8.89
CA LEU A 370 -39.85 8.14 -7.55
C LEU A 370 -40.30 9.27 -6.59
N GLY A 371 -41.08 10.24 -7.10
CA GLY A 371 -41.80 11.24 -6.31
C GLY A 371 -40.95 11.91 -5.22
N ALA A 372 -41.45 11.87 -3.98
CA ALA A 372 -40.80 12.48 -2.82
C ALA A 372 -39.41 11.89 -2.49
N VAL A 373 -39.17 10.62 -2.82
CA VAL A 373 -37.88 9.97 -2.60
C VAL A 373 -36.84 10.53 -3.58
N GLY A 374 -37.23 10.75 -4.84
CA GLY A 374 -36.32 11.29 -5.84
C GLY A 374 -35.88 12.72 -5.56
N ALA A 375 -36.82 13.58 -5.14
CA ALA A 375 -36.52 14.96 -4.75
C ALA A 375 -35.66 15.07 -3.47
N TRP A 376 -35.80 14.12 -2.54
CA TRP A 376 -34.95 14.05 -1.35
C TRP A 376 -33.53 13.60 -1.70
N VAL A 377 -33.39 12.56 -2.52
CA VAL A 377 -32.08 12.07 -3.00
C VAL A 377 -31.35 13.16 -3.76
N HIS A 378 -32.02 13.92 -4.63
CA HIS A 378 -31.42 15.05 -5.35
C HIS A 378 -30.75 16.06 -4.41
N ARG A 379 -31.44 16.43 -3.33
CA ARG A 379 -30.95 17.40 -2.34
C ARG A 379 -29.71 16.90 -1.59
N VAL A 380 -29.63 15.59 -1.33
CA VAL A 380 -28.57 14.98 -0.48
C VAL A 380 -27.53 14.23 -1.32
N LYS A 381 -27.67 14.20 -2.65
CA LYS A 381 -26.86 13.41 -3.60
C LYS A 381 -25.35 13.53 -3.39
N THR A 382 -24.87 14.75 -3.16
CA THR A 382 -23.43 14.99 -2.92
C THR A 382 -22.98 14.30 -1.64
N TRP A 383 -23.75 14.39 -0.55
CA TRP A 383 -23.46 13.70 0.71
C TRP A 383 -23.57 12.18 0.60
N LEU A 384 -24.56 11.66 -0.14
CA LEU A 384 -24.68 10.21 -0.38
C LEU A 384 -23.48 9.66 -1.15
N ASN A 385 -23.05 10.34 -2.21
CA ASN A 385 -21.88 9.93 -3.00
C ASN A 385 -20.59 9.92 -2.16
N TRP A 386 -20.39 10.95 -1.32
CA TRP A 386 -19.27 10.98 -0.37
C TRP A 386 -19.37 9.88 0.68
N THR A 387 -20.58 9.53 1.12
CA THR A 387 -20.81 8.43 2.07
C THR A 387 -20.45 7.09 1.45
N VAL A 388 -20.85 6.80 0.21
CA VAL A 388 -20.50 5.56 -0.50
C VAL A 388 -18.98 5.42 -0.66
N VAL A 389 -18.30 6.50 -1.05
CA VAL A 389 -16.84 6.51 -1.18
C VAL A 389 -16.15 6.35 0.19
N ALA A 390 -16.64 7.03 1.23
CA ALA A 390 -16.12 6.89 2.59
C ALA A 390 -16.31 5.47 3.13
N VAL A 391 -17.47 4.85 2.90
CA VAL A 391 -17.75 3.46 3.30
C VAL A 391 -16.81 2.51 2.55
N ALA A 392 -16.67 2.63 1.23
CA ALA A 392 -15.75 1.78 0.46
C ALA A 392 -14.28 1.92 0.92
N ALA A 393 -13.86 3.14 1.22
CA ALA A 393 -12.54 3.42 1.76
C ALA A 393 -12.33 2.83 3.16
N VAL A 394 -13.31 2.97 4.06
CA VAL A 394 -13.27 2.39 5.41
C VAL A 394 -13.25 0.86 5.33
N VAL A 395 -14.05 0.25 4.46
CA VAL A 395 -14.04 -1.20 4.24
C VAL A 395 -12.66 -1.66 3.79
N LEU A 396 -12.04 -1.02 2.80
CA LEU A 396 -10.68 -1.37 2.34
C LEU A 396 -9.60 -1.17 3.42
N LEU A 397 -9.78 -0.19 4.31
CA LEU A 397 -8.84 0.14 5.36
C LEU A 397 -8.93 -0.83 6.54
N VAL A 398 -10.14 -1.23 6.92
CA VAL A 398 -10.40 -2.12 8.07
C VAL A 398 -10.25 -3.60 7.71
N TRP A 399 -10.40 -3.97 6.44
CA TRP A 399 -10.31 -5.38 6.03
C TRP A 399 -8.86 -5.90 6.15
N ASN A 400 -8.64 -6.92 6.98
CA ASN A 400 -7.31 -7.45 7.30
C ASN A 400 -6.68 -8.29 6.16
N TYR A 401 -7.50 -8.88 5.30
CA TYR A 401 -7.08 -9.70 4.14
C TYR A 401 -7.89 -9.43 2.85
N PRO A 402 -7.86 -8.22 2.28
CA PRO A 402 -8.56 -7.98 1.02
C PRO A 402 -7.71 -8.59 -0.09
N THR A 403 -8.19 -9.68 -0.67
CA THR A 403 -7.60 -10.18 -1.92
C THR A 403 -7.79 -9.14 -3.02
N ALA A 404 -6.97 -9.20 -4.08
CA ALA A 404 -7.12 -8.31 -5.24
C ALA A 404 -8.56 -8.35 -5.79
N VAL A 405 -9.18 -9.53 -5.78
CA VAL A 405 -10.56 -9.77 -6.18
C VAL A 405 -11.56 -9.04 -5.26
N VAL A 406 -11.39 -9.12 -3.93
CA VAL A 406 -12.25 -8.39 -2.97
C VAL A 406 -12.15 -6.89 -3.15
N THR A 407 -10.95 -6.36 -3.42
CA THR A 407 -10.76 -4.93 -3.70
C THR A 407 -11.50 -4.49 -4.96
N VAL A 408 -11.43 -5.29 -6.02
CA VAL A 408 -12.18 -5.06 -7.26
C VAL A 408 -13.69 -5.12 -6.99
N TRP A 409 -14.18 -6.10 -6.22
CA TRP A 409 -15.59 -6.18 -5.86
C TRP A 409 -16.07 -5.01 -5.00
N ILE A 410 -15.27 -4.52 -4.06
CA ILE A 410 -15.60 -3.31 -3.29
C ILE A 410 -15.70 -2.10 -4.22
N ALA A 411 -14.79 -1.96 -5.19
CA ALA A 411 -14.88 -0.90 -6.19
C ALA A 411 -16.14 -1.04 -7.06
N VAL A 412 -16.46 -2.26 -7.51
CA VAL A 412 -17.67 -2.54 -8.29
C VAL A 412 -18.94 -2.26 -7.47
N LEU A 413 -18.99 -2.66 -6.21
CA LEU A 413 -20.10 -2.39 -5.30
C LEU A 413 -20.26 -0.91 -5.01
N ALA A 414 -19.16 -0.18 -4.84
CA ALA A 414 -19.19 1.27 -4.70
C ALA A 414 -19.74 1.93 -5.97
N LEU A 415 -19.31 1.48 -7.16
CA LEU A 415 -19.83 1.97 -8.44
C LEU A 415 -21.31 1.64 -8.63
N LEU A 416 -21.76 0.44 -8.23
CA LEU A 416 -23.17 0.06 -8.21
C LEU A 416 -23.99 0.92 -7.25
N ALA A 417 -23.50 1.15 -6.03
CA ALA A 417 -24.16 2.01 -5.07
C ALA A 417 -24.28 3.45 -5.59
N LEU A 418 -23.22 4.00 -6.20
CA LEU A 418 -23.28 5.30 -6.88
C LEU A 418 -24.28 5.29 -8.05
N ALA A 419 -24.39 4.19 -8.81
CA ALA A 419 -25.38 4.05 -9.87
C ALA A 419 -26.82 4.03 -9.33
N VAL A 420 -27.05 3.41 -8.17
CA VAL A 420 -28.36 3.42 -7.50
C VAL A 420 -28.72 4.81 -7.00
N VAL A 421 -27.77 5.55 -6.40
CA VAL A 421 -27.99 6.95 -6.00
C VAL A 421 -28.37 7.81 -7.20
N GLU A 422 -27.74 7.57 -8.35
CA GLU A 422 -28.05 8.27 -9.59
C GLU A 422 -29.41 7.87 -10.18
N PHE A 423 -29.77 6.58 -10.14
CA PHE A 423 -31.08 6.11 -10.59
C PHE A 423 -32.21 6.72 -9.78
N LEU A 424 -31.99 6.89 -8.47
CA LEU A 424 -32.93 7.47 -7.55
C LEU A 424 -33.02 9.00 -7.65
N ASP A 425 -32.17 9.67 -8.41
CA ASP A 425 -32.13 11.13 -8.51
C ASP A 425 -33.18 11.69 -9.49
N ASP A 426 -34.27 12.27 -8.98
CA ASP A 426 -35.33 12.89 -9.80
C ASP A 426 -35.47 14.38 -9.49
N ASP A 427 -35.29 15.21 -10.52
CA ASP A 427 -35.38 16.67 -10.51
C ASP A 427 -36.83 17.16 -10.26
N GLY A 428 -37.82 16.26 -10.33
CA GLY A 428 -39.21 16.55 -10.00
C GLY A 428 -39.93 17.47 -10.99
N THR A 429 -39.34 17.75 -12.15
CA THR A 429 -39.98 18.56 -13.20
C THR A 429 -40.99 17.72 -13.99
N PRO A 430 -42.31 17.98 -13.86
CA PRO A 430 -43.31 17.32 -14.68
C PRO A 430 -43.06 17.64 -16.15
N HIS A 431 -43.09 16.61 -16.97
CA HIS A 431 -42.80 16.68 -18.39
C HIS A 431 -44.03 17.35 -18.99
N LEU A 432 -43.93 18.64 -19.31
CA LEU A 432 -44.99 19.31 -20.05
C LEU A 432 -45.04 18.65 -21.42
N ILE A 433 -46.08 17.85 -21.64
CA ILE A 433 -46.42 17.33 -22.96
C ILE A 433 -46.71 18.55 -23.83
N ASP A 434 -45.85 18.79 -24.82
CA ASP A 434 -46.08 19.81 -25.84
C ASP A 434 -47.21 19.34 -26.76
N VAL A 435 -48.45 19.66 -26.37
CA VAL A 435 -49.63 19.52 -27.22
C VAL A 435 -49.87 20.87 -27.89
N GLY A 436 -49.28 21.13 -29.05
CA GLY A 436 -49.61 22.37 -29.75
C GLY A 436 -48.80 22.78 -30.97
N SER A 437 -48.67 21.94 -31.99
CA SER A 437 -48.43 22.45 -33.35
C SER A 437 -49.30 21.69 -34.37
N GLY A 438 -50.52 22.20 -34.58
CA GLY A 438 -51.38 21.81 -35.70
C GLY A 438 -50.82 22.30 -37.05
N PRO A 439 -51.20 21.66 -38.17
CA PRO A 439 -50.57 21.91 -39.47
C PRO A 439 -51.00 23.26 -40.06
N THR A 440 -50.01 24.07 -40.44
CA THR A 440 -50.18 25.35 -41.13
C THR A 440 -50.74 25.13 -42.55
N ALA A 441 -51.84 25.84 -42.85
CA ALA A 441 -52.51 25.90 -44.13
C ALA A 441 -51.60 26.36 -45.29
N GLY A 442 -51.74 25.72 -46.45
CA GLY A 442 -51.04 26.07 -47.69
C GLY A 442 -51.62 27.31 -48.40
N PRO A 443 -50.85 27.97 -49.29
CA PRO A 443 -51.30 29.19 -49.95
C PRO A 443 -52.24 28.92 -51.13
N ALA A 444 -53.22 29.81 -51.25
CA ALA A 444 -54.36 29.77 -52.16
C ALA A 444 -54.00 29.89 -53.65
N ALA A 445 -54.81 29.19 -54.45
CA ALA A 445 -54.86 29.24 -55.91
C ALA A 445 -55.29 30.62 -56.45
N LYS A 446 -54.66 31.04 -57.55
CA LYS A 446 -55.18 32.07 -58.46
C LYS A 446 -56.06 31.38 -59.52
N ALA A 447 -57.27 31.89 -59.69
CA ALA A 447 -58.23 31.52 -60.74
C ALA A 447 -58.45 32.72 -61.71
N PRO A 448 -59.15 32.58 -62.85
CA PRO A 448 -58.67 33.07 -64.14
C PRO A 448 -59.38 34.32 -64.68
N ALA A 449 -58.73 34.99 -65.65
CA ALA A 449 -59.34 35.73 -66.76
C ALA A 449 -58.34 35.78 -67.93
#